data_AF-A0A8T0WKX5-F1
#
_entry.id   AF-A0A8T0WKX5-F1
#
_cell.length_a   1.000
_cell.length_b   1.000
_cell.length_c   1.000
_cell.angle_alpha   90.00
_cell.angle_beta   90.00
_cell.angle_gamma   90.00
#
_symmetry.space_group_name_H-M   'P 1'
#
loop_
_entity.id
_entity.type
_entity.pdbx_description
1 polymer ?
#
loop_
_entity_poly.entity_id
_entity_poly.type
_entity_poly.pdbx_seq_one_letter_code
_entity_poly.pdbx_strand_id
1 'polypeptide(L)'
;MEPGDSNSAAGGKTQSASAPPVEGVAGGGTSYGWVDGGLRGTSLGAGVIDHTKVHSEDLLHVWSMPSTANVSQQEAPRPLEKVNLLAARNERESFQIALRPKVSWSTSGIAGSVQIQCTDLCSSSGDRLVVDQSITLRRVVPILGVPDALVPIDPLSPQISLYPGETAAVWVSLNVPCGQPPGLYEGEIFITAVKTELDSSRTESLPKSERYRLYRELRSCLDITEPRDYSSPEEMVQRLTSASTTLRRMLDNPALQDCQESNGFGDMMDEDVMNNVSVRLKLSLTVWDFTLPVTPSLPAVFGISETVIEDRFCLEHGTEGWYDALDHHFRWLLQFRISPFFCRWGDSMRILAYTCPWPADHPKANEYYSDPRLAAYAVPYAPILSCTDAAKNSLRREVEILKSKPHWSKAYFYLWDEPLNVEQYDMICNISNELRSYSPDVRILTTYYCGPSGSELAPSTFEAFVKVPNVLRPHTQIFCTSEWVLGTREDLVKDIVAELRPDLGEVKRFLFL
;
A
#
# COMPACT_ATOMS: atom_id res chain seq x y z
N MET A 1 51.88 38.05 36.45
CA MET A 1 51.83 39.51 36.64
C MET A 1 50.53 39.99 36.03
N GLU A 2 49.51 40.16 36.85
CA GLU A 2 48.54 41.23 36.62
C GLU A 2 49.07 42.46 37.38
N PRO A 3 48.68 43.73 37.09
CA PRO A 3 47.36 44.17 36.62
C PRO A 3 47.38 45.38 35.64
N GLY A 4 46.20 45.90 35.29
CA GLY A 4 46.08 47.12 34.46
C GLY A 4 44.65 47.60 34.19
N ASP A 5 43.95 47.93 35.27
CA ASP A 5 42.71 48.69 35.45
C ASP A 5 42.08 49.56 34.32
N SER A 6 40.75 49.45 34.28
CA SER A 6 39.74 50.53 34.40
C SER A 6 38.94 51.05 33.20
N ASN A 7 37.62 51.04 33.45
CA ASN A 7 36.59 52.06 33.19
C ASN A 7 35.80 52.11 31.86
N SER A 8 34.56 51.63 32.00
CA SER A 8 33.32 52.45 32.00
C SER A 8 32.37 52.35 30.79
N ALA A 9 31.15 51.96 31.16
CA ALA A 9 29.84 52.51 30.77
C ALA A 9 29.20 52.22 29.41
N ALA A 10 27.92 51.84 29.55
CA ALA A 10 26.77 52.12 28.69
C ALA A 10 26.46 51.18 27.50
N GLY A 11 25.41 50.37 27.70
CA GLY A 11 24.13 50.61 27.04
C GLY A 11 23.92 50.04 25.63
N GLY A 12 23.11 48.99 25.56
CA GLY A 12 21.96 48.95 24.65
C GLY A 12 22.12 48.28 23.27
N LYS A 13 21.20 47.33 23.04
CA LYS A 13 20.64 46.86 21.75
C LYS A 13 21.55 45.97 20.88
N THR A 14 21.41 44.66 21.07
CA THR A 14 21.76 43.66 20.04
C THR A 14 20.69 43.63 18.94
N GLN A 15 21.13 43.94 17.73
CA GLN A 15 20.39 43.82 16.48
C GLN A 15 20.14 42.35 16.13
N SER A 16 18.97 42.08 15.57
CA SER A 16 18.59 40.82 14.93
C SER A 16 19.43 40.59 13.67
N ALA A 17 20.28 39.56 13.68
CA ALA A 17 20.88 39.02 12.47
C ALA A 17 20.08 37.78 12.06
N SER A 18 19.28 37.90 11.00
CA SER A 18 18.64 36.77 10.32
C SER A 18 19.67 36.08 9.42
N ALA A 19 19.96 34.81 9.68
CA ALA A 19 20.62 33.94 8.71
C ALA A 19 19.55 33.22 7.85
N PRO A 20 19.77 33.03 6.54
CA PRO A 20 18.77 32.45 5.64
C PRO A 20 18.66 30.93 5.82
N PRO A 21 17.53 30.29 5.44
CA PRO A 21 17.39 28.85 5.58
C PRO A 21 18.24 28.15 4.52
N VAL A 22 19.06 27.20 4.95
CA VAL A 22 19.73 26.26 4.07
C VAL A 22 18.80 25.05 3.91
N GLU A 23 18.27 24.88 2.69
CA GLU A 23 17.69 23.62 2.24
C GLU A 23 18.80 22.56 2.12
N GLY A 24 18.55 21.37 2.66
CA GLY A 24 19.46 20.23 2.50
C GLY A 24 19.05 18.99 3.30
N VAL A 25 18.46 18.03 2.58
CA VAL A 25 18.74 16.58 2.61
C VAL A 25 18.91 15.85 3.97
N ALA A 26 17.96 14.97 4.22
CA ALA A 26 18.01 13.66 4.90
C ALA A 26 18.54 13.53 6.35
N GLY A 27 17.76 12.78 7.14
CA GLY A 27 18.29 11.80 8.08
C GLY A 27 18.87 12.33 9.38
N GLY A 28 18.29 11.90 10.51
CA GLY A 28 18.91 12.03 11.82
C GLY A 28 17.94 12.58 12.85
N GLY A 29 17.36 11.69 13.65
CA GLY A 29 16.63 12.10 14.83
C GLY A 29 17.52 12.91 15.76
N THR A 30 17.02 14.06 16.20
CA THR A 30 17.34 14.63 17.50
C THR A 30 16.15 15.45 17.99
N SER A 31 15.63 15.05 19.14
CA SER A 31 14.72 15.80 19.98
C SER A 31 15.39 17.08 20.47
N TYR A 32 14.81 18.25 20.20
CA TYR A 32 15.18 19.49 20.89
C TYR A 32 13.95 20.24 21.41
N GLY A 33 13.89 20.31 22.74
CA GLY A 33 13.54 21.47 23.58
C GLY A 33 12.36 22.35 23.19
N TRP A 34 11.31 22.28 24.00
CA TRP A 34 10.19 23.23 24.04
C TRP A 34 10.67 24.64 24.39
N VAL A 35 10.20 25.64 23.62
CA VAL A 35 10.12 27.03 24.07
C VAL A 35 8.69 27.25 24.55
N ASP A 36 8.56 27.49 25.85
CA ASP A 36 7.29 27.74 26.54
C ASP A 36 6.75 29.12 26.13
N GLY A 37 5.95 29.14 25.06
CA GLY A 37 5.25 30.32 24.56
C GLY A 37 3.82 30.33 25.10
N GLY A 38 3.64 30.97 26.25
CA GLY A 38 2.37 30.98 26.99
C GLY A 38 1.16 31.47 26.20
N LEU A 39 0.13 30.64 26.17
CA LEU A 39 -1.26 31.04 25.95
C LEU A 39 -2.06 30.62 27.18
N ARG A 40 -2.70 31.60 27.81
CA ARG A 40 -3.55 31.46 29.01
C ARG A 40 -4.67 30.46 28.76
N GLY A 41 -4.47 29.21 29.20
CA GLY A 41 -5.54 28.23 29.36
C GLY A 41 -6.31 28.54 30.65
N THR A 42 -7.62 28.77 30.52
CA THR A 42 -8.56 28.62 31.64
C THR A 42 -8.46 27.17 32.14
N SER A 43 -8.00 27.00 33.37
CA SER A 43 -7.85 25.71 34.04
C SER A 43 -9.23 25.06 34.25
N LEU A 44 -9.60 24.12 33.37
CA LEU A 44 -10.63 23.12 33.69
C LEU A 44 -10.00 22.14 34.69
N GLY A 45 -10.54 22.16 35.91
CA GLY A 45 -10.06 21.35 37.02
C GLY A 45 -10.10 19.86 36.73
N ALA A 46 -9.25 19.11 37.42
CA ALA A 46 -9.10 17.65 37.36
C ALA A 46 -10.35 16.91 37.89
N GLY A 47 -11.48 17.07 37.21
CA GLY A 47 -12.67 16.23 37.33
C GLY A 47 -12.71 15.23 36.19
N VAL A 48 -13.29 14.05 36.44
CA VAL A 48 -13.55 13.03 35.41
C VAL A 48 -14.44 13.65 34.33
N ILE A 49 -13.91 13.85 33.13
CA ILE A 49 -14.63 14.45 32.01
C ILE A 49 -15.69 13.45 31.50
N ASP A 50 -16.95 13.88 31.49
CA ASP A 50 -18.04 13.12 30.89
C ASP A 50 -18.06 13.35 29.36
N HIS A 51 -17.35 12.50 28.64
CA HIS A 51 -17.23 12.51 27.17
C HIS A 51 -18.57 12.42 26.41
N THR A 52 -19.65 11.91 27.03
CA THR A 52 -20.98 11.86 26.40
C THR A 52 -21.69 13.21 26.38
N LYS A 53 -21.15 14.21 27.09
CA LYS A 53 -21.72 15.57 27.20
C LYS A 53 -20.78 16.68 26.74
N VAL A 54 -19.51 16.36 26.45
CA VAL A 54 -18.49 17.32 26.01
C VAL A 54 -18.20 17.11 24.54
N HIS A 55 -18.38 18.15 23.73
CA HIS A 55 -18.11 18.09 22.30
C HIS A 55 -16.68 17.62 22.04
N SER A 56 -16.51 16.71 21.08
CA SER A 56 -15.20 16.17 20.68
C SER A 56 -14.25 17.27 20.21
N GLU A 57 -14.79 18.37 19.66
CA GLU A 57 -13.99 19.55 19.31
C GLU A 57 -13.32 20.21 20.51
N ASP A 58 -13.85 20.09 21.73
CA ASP A 58 -13.23 20.61 22.95
C ASP A 58 -12.11 19.68 23.47
N LEU A 59 -12.16 18.39 23.10
CA LEU A 59 -11.23 17.37 23.58
C LEU A 59 -10.02 17.18 22.66
N LEU A 60 -10.20 17.32 21.35
CA LEU A 60 -9.13 17.15 20.37
C LEU A 60 -9.21 18.15 19.20
N HIS A 61 -8.05 18.39 18.61
CA HIS A 61 -7.93 19.03 17.31
C HIS A 61 -8.06 17.98 16.20
N VAL A 62 -8.79 18.33 15.15
CA VAL A 62 -8.95 17.54 13.92
C VAL A 62 -8.71 18.45 12.73
N TRP A 63 -7.89 18.03 11.77
CA TRP A 63 -7.69 18.73 10.51
C TRP A 63 -7.36 17.77 9.37
N SER A 64 -7.59 18.20 8.13
CA SER A 64 -7.27 17.45 6.93
C SER A 64 -5.86 17.79 6.43
N MET A 65 -5.19 16.81 5.82
CA MET A 65 -3.87 16.95 5.20
C MET A 65 -3.88 16.25 3.83
N PRO A 66 -3.14 16.77 2.84
CA PRO A 66 -3.01 16.09 1.55
C PRO A 66 -2.25 14.77 1.70
N SER A 67 -2.50 13.82 0.79
CA SER A 67 -1.77 12.54 0.71
C SER A 67 -0.28 12.72 0.38
N THR A 68 0.12 13.88 -0.13
CA THR A 68 1.51 14.20 -0.50
C THR A 68 2.34 14.80 0.65
N ALA A 69 1.77 14.93 1.85
CA ALA A 69 2.45 15.50 3.02
C ALA A 69 2.68 14.44 4.11
N ASN A 70 3.87 14.45 4.71
CA ASN A 70 4.13 13.64 5.90
C ASN A 70 3.56 14.33 7.14
N VAL A 71 2.76 13.61 7.93
CA VAL A 71 2.25 14.11 9.22
C VAL A 71 3.15 13.60 10.33
N SER A 72 3.97 14.48 10.90
CA SER A 72 4.85 14.13 12.02
C SER A 72 4.07 14.04 13.34
N GLN A 73 4.62 13.33 14.33
CA GLN A 73 4.06 13.30 15.69
C GLN A 73 4.00 14.67 16.37
N GLN A 74 4.76 15.66 15.87
CA GLN A 74 4.78 17.02 16.41
C GLN A 74 3.99 18.01 15.54
N GLU A 75 3.34 17.55 14.48
CA GLU A 75 2.61 18.40 13.54
C GLU A 75 1.62 19.30 14.29
N ALA A 76 1.70 20.60 14.03
CA ALA A 76 0.88 21.60 14.69
C ALA A 76 -0.58 21.53 14.19
N PRO A 77 -1.58 21.68 15.07
CA PRO A 77 -2.97 21.76 14.68
C PRO A 77 -3.26 22.88 13.67
N ARG A 78 -4.18 22.61 12.75
CA ARG A 78 -4.67 23.57 11.74
C ARG A 78 -6.20 23.67 11.81
N PRO A 79 -6.82 24.70 11.20
CA PRO A 79 -8.27 24.72 11.01
C PRO A 79 -8.74 23.51 10.20
N LEU A 80 -9.92 22.97 10.54
CA LEU A 80 -10.55 21.89 9.78
C LEU A 80 -11.15 22.46 8.48
N GLU A 81 -10.65 21.99 7.34
CA GLU A 81 -11.16 22.38 6.02
C GLU A 81 -11.95 21.24 5.38
N LYS A 82 -12.96 21.59 4.56
CA LYS A 82 -13.68 20.63 3.71
C LYS A 82 -12.69 19.94 2.77
N VAL A 83 -12.81 18.62 2.64
CA VAL A 83 -12.03 17.86 1.66
C VAL A 83 -12.80 17.79 0.35
N ASN A 84 -12.15 18.21 -0.74
CA ASN A 84 -12.68 18.13 -2.09
C ASN A 84 -11.70 17.34 -2.95
N LEU A 85 -12.15 16.21 -3.49
CA LEU A 85 -11.35 15.32 -4.32
C LEU A 85 -11.94 15.23 -5.73
N LEU A 86 -11.08 14.89 -6.68
CA LEU A 86 -11.42 14.67 -8.07
C LEU A 86 -10.90 13.28 -8.43
N ALA A 87 -11.74 12.44 -9.02
CA ALA A 87 -11.33 11.11 -9.46
C ALA A 87 -12.03 10.70 -10.75
N ALA A 88 -11.35 9.97 -11.59
CA ALA A 88 -11.96 9.21 -12.68
C ALA A 88 -12.64 7.95 -12.15
N ARG A 89 -13.47 7.32 -12.98
CA ARG A 89 -13.95 5.96 -12.67
C ARG A 89 -12.77 5.00 -12.69
N ASN A 90 -12.79 3.99 -11.81
CA ASN A 90 -11.68 3.03 -11.65
C ASN A 90 -10.40 3.68 -11.07
N GLU A 91 -10.48 4.86 -10.47
CA GLU A 91 -9.36 5.52 -9.79
C GLU A 91 -9.45 5.34 -8.27
N ARG A 92 -8.30 5.47 -7.59
CA ARG A 92 -8.22 5.51 -6.14
C ARG A 92 -7.58 6.83 -5.73
N GLU A 93 -8.32 7.61 -4.94
CA GLU A 93 -7.85 8.87 -4.37
C GLU A 93 -7.67 8.75 -2.86
N SER A 94 -6.90 9.68 -2.27
CA SER A 94 -6.64 9.63 -0.83
C SER A 94 -6.28 10.98 -0.23
N PHE A 95 -6.52 11.08 1.08
CA PHE A 95 -6.13 12.20 1.93
C PHE A 95 -5.89 11.69 3.35
N GLN A 96 -5.45 12.58 4.23
CA GLN A 96 -5.16 12.26 5.62
C GLN A 96 -6.02 13.10 6.57
N ILE A 97 -6.39 12.51 7.71
CA ILE A 97 -6.99 13.19 8.86
C ILE A 97 -5.97 13.15 9.99
N ALA A 98 -5.55 14.31 10.46
CA ALA A 98 -4.65 14.45 11.59
C ALA A 98 -5.44 14.77 12.87
N LEU A 99 -5.05 14.12 13.96
CA LEU A 99 -5.74 14.13 15.25
C LEU A 99 -4.71 14.45 16.35
N ARG A 100 -4.97 15.50 17.14
CA ARG A 100 -4.11 15.84 18.28
C ARG A 100 -4.95 16.14 19.53
N PRO A 101 -4.76 15.43 20.65
CA PRO A 101 -5.53 15.68 21.86
C PRO A 101 -5.19 17.05 22.46
N LYS A 102 -6.21 17.80 22.87
CA LYS A 102 -6.08 19.06 23.63
C LYS A 102 -5.92 18.77 25.12
N VAL A 103 -6.66 17.77 25.59
CA VAL A 103 -6.70 17.29 26.96
C VAL A 103 -6.76 15.76 26.95
N SER A 104 -6.49 15.15 28.09
CA SER A 104 -6.71 13.71 28.27
C SER A 104 -8.11 13.47 28.84
N TRP A 105 -8.86 12.55 28.24
CA TRP A 105 -10.15 12.05 28.72
C TRP A 105 -10.13 10.54 29.05
N SER A 106 -8.94 9.93 29.04
CA SER A 106 -8.69 8.57 29.53
C SER A 106 -7.78 8.56 30.75
N THR A 107 -7.89 7.51 31.56
CA THR A 107 -7.10 7.30 32.79
C THR A 107 -5.84 6.45 32.56
N SER A 108 -5.60 5.94 31.35
CA SER A 108 -4.70 4.82 31.07
C SER A 108 -3.45 5.16 30.23
N GLY A 109 -2.68 6.21 30.58
CA GLY A 109 -1.41 6.55 29.90
C GLY A 109 -1.54 7.02 28.43
N ILE A 110 -2.70 6.82 27.82
CA ILE A 110 -3.17 7.45 26.58
C ILE A 110 -3.97 8.72 26.93
N ALA A 111 -4.03 9.67 26.00
CA ALA A 111 -4.91 10.83 26.13
C ALA A 111 -6.38 10.41 26.02
N GLY A 112 -6.69 9.51 25.10
CA GLY A 112 -8.04 9.01 24.89
C GLY A 112 -8.16 8.18 23.63
N SER A 113 -9.33 7.59 23.42
CA SER A 113 -9.65 6.85 22.20
C SER A 113 -10.65 7.64 21.36
N VAL A 114 -10.53 7.50 20.05
CA VAL A 114 -11.38 8.17 19.07
C VAL A 114 -11.99 7.13 18.14
N GLN A 115 -13.30 7.18 17.97
CA GLN A 115 -14.03 6.41 16.99
C GLN A 115 -14.20 7.23 15.70
N ILE A 116 -14.01 6.60 14.55
CA ILE A 116 -14.17 7.23 13.24
C ILE A 116 -15.25 6.49 12.46
N GLN A 117 -16.27 7.23 12.02
CA GLN A 117 -17.37 6.71 11.22
C GLN A 117 -17.48 7.50 9.93
N CYS A 118 -17.76 6.84 8.82
CA CYS A 118 -17.97 7.47 7.53
C CYS A 118 -19.41 7.26 7.09
N THR A 119 -20.00 8.22 6.39
CA THR A 119 -21.24 8.01 5.65
C THR A 119 -20.95 7.51 4.24
N ASP A 120 -21.95 6.91 3.61
CA ASP A 120 -21.96 6.79 2.15
C ASP A 120 -21.80 8.18 1.53
N LEU A 121 -21.07 8.27 0.41
CA LEU A 121 -21.09 9.49 -0.38
C LEU A 121 -22.24 9.38 -1.38
N CYS A 122 -23.16 10.34 -1.33
CA CYS A 122 -24.39 10.34 -2.13
C CYS A 122 -24.35 11.44 -3.19
N SER A 123 -24.81 11.12 -4.39
CA SER A 123 -25.09 12.09 -5.45
C SER A 123 -26.52 12.62 -5.33
N SER A 124 -26.75 13.83 -5.86
CA SER A 124 -28.09 14.39 -6.04
C SER A 124 -29.04 13.51 -6.89
N SER A 125 -28.49 12.63 -7.73
CA SER A 125 -29.24 11.64 -8.53
C SER A 125 -29.67 10.40 -7.74
N GLY A 126 -29.18 10.22 -6.50
CA GLY A 126 -29.43 9.05 -5.67
C GLY A 126 -28.38 7.94 -5.78
N ASP A 127 -27.39 8.08 -6.68
CA ASP A 127 -26.24 7.18 -6.77
C ASP A 127 -25.36 7.28 -5.51
N ARG A 128 -24.74 6.16 -5.11
CA ARG A 128 -23.96 6.09 -3.87
C ARG A 128 -22.61 5.43 -4.06
N LEU A 129 -21.65 5.88 -3.27
CA LEU A 129 -20.40 5.17 -2.98
C LEU A 129 -20.51 4.63 -1.57
N VAL A 130 -20.67 3.31 -1.46
CA VAL A 130 -20.89 2.62 -0.18
C VAL A 130 -19.60 2.54 0.62
N VAL A 131 -19.64 2.89 1.90
CA VAL A 131 -18.46 2.95 2.80
C VAL A 131 -17.65 1.67 2.75
N ASP A 132 -18.26 0.51 3.01
CA ASP A 132 -17.58 -0.78 3.13
C ASP A 132 -16.93 -1.30 1.83
N GLN A 133 -17.22 -0.65 0.71
CA GLN A 133 -16.70 -1.03 -0.61
C GLN A 133 -15.75 0.01 -1.19
N SER A 134 -16.01 1.29 -0.87
CA SER A 134 -15.38 2.43 -1.54
C SER A 134 -14.45 3.20 -0.63
N ILE A 135 -14.53 3.04 0.69
CA ILE A 135 -13.73 3.82 1.66
C ILE A 135 -12.91 2.85 2.52
N THR A 136 -11.60 3.11 2.62
CA THR A 136 -10.74 2.38 3.56
C THR A 136 -10.05 3.36 4.50
N LEU A 137 -10.05 3.02 5.79
CA LEU A 137 -9.35 3.76 6.85
C LEU A 137 -8.11 2.98 7.29
N ARG A 138 -6.95 3.64 7.28
CA ARG A 138 -5.68 3.08 7.73
C ARG A 138 -5.00 4.04 8.70
N ARG A 139 -4.52 3.55 9.83
CA ARG A 139 -3.66 4.34 10.71
C ARG A 139 -2.30 4.51 10.05
N VAL A 140 -1.80 5.74 10.05
CA VAL A 140 -0.41 6.02 9.66
C VAL A 140 0.48 5.75 10.87
N VAL A 141 1.40 4.80 10.74
CA VAL A 141 2.29 4.34 11.80
C VAL A 141 3.73 4.71 11.47
N PRO A 142 4.45 5.37 12.39
CA PRO A 142 5.85 5.70 12.17
C PRO A 142 6.71 4.44 12.18
N ILE A 143 7.48 4.23 11.12
CA ILE A 143 8.54 3.22 11.02
C ILE A 143 9.86 3.96 11.11
N LEU A 144 10.66 3.67 12.14
CA LEU A 144 11.92 4.35 12.42
C LEU A 144 11.79 5.90 12.46
N GLY A 145 10.66 6.39 12.98
CA GLY A 145 10.36 7.82 13.11
C GLY A 145 9.77 8.47 11.85
N VAL A 146 9.63 7.74 10.74
CA VAL A 146 9.01 8.23 9.50
C VAL A 146 7.58 7.72 9.38
N PRO A 147 6.57 8.58 9.19
CA PRO A 147 5.16 8.15 9.04
C PRO A 147 4.95 7.43 7.71
N ASP A 148 5.16 6.10 7.72
CA ASP A 148 5.35 5.32 6.48
C ASP A 148 4.35 4.15 6.36
N ALA A 149 4.13 3.40 7.44
CA ALA A 149 3.26 2.23 7.37
C ALA A 149 1.78 2.60 7.46
N LEU A 150 0.96 2.06 6.56
CA LEU A 150 -0.49 2.20 6.57
C LEU A 150 -1.14 0.93 7.11
N VAL A 151 -1.49 0.95 8.40
CA VAL A 151 -2.05 -0.21 9.11
C VAL A 151 -3.58 -0.15 9.06
N PRO A 152 -4.28 -1.19 8.57
CA PRO A 152 -5.75 -1.22 8.56
C PRO A 152 -6.34 -0.96 9.95
N ILE A 153 -7.36 -0.11 9.99
CA ILE A 153 -8.21 0.04 11.17
C ILE A 153 -9.30 -1.01 11.06
N ASP A 154 -9.59 -1.71 12.16
CA ASP A 154 -10.62 -2.75 12.20
C ASP A 154 -11.99 -2.13 11.89
N PRO A 155 -12.69 -2.57 10.83
CA PRO A 155 -14.02 -2.05 10.51
C PRO A 155 -15.06 -2.39 11.59
N LEU A 156 -14.86 -3.47 12.36
CA LEU A 156 -15.76 -3.85 13.47
C LEU A 156 -15.53 -3.01 14.73
N SER A 157 -14.37 -2.35 14.83
CA SER A 157 -14.01 -1.50 15.96
C SER A 157 -13.12 -0.33 15.47
N PRO A 158 -13.69 0.70 14.80
CA PRO A 158 -12.91 1.74 14.15
C PRO A 158 -12.38 2.78 15.15
N GLN A 159 -11.61 2.32 16.13
CA GLN A 159 -11.07 3.11 17.22
C GLN A 159 -9.56 3.27 17.10
N ILE A 160 -9.09 4.46 17.47
CA ILE A 160 -7.67 4.80 17.49
C ILE A 160 -7.34 5.42 18.85
N SER A 161 -6.31 4.90 19.51
CA SER A 161 -5.77 5.50 20.72
C SER A 161 -4.83 6.65 20.40
N LEU A 162 -5.03 7.78 21.08
CA LEU A 162 -4.21 8.98 20.97
C LEU A 162 -3.32 9.14 22.21
N TYR A 163 -2.08 9.58 22.01
CA TYR A 163 -1.14 9.84 23.10
C TYR A 163 -1.06 11.34 23.43
N PRO A 164 -0.87 11.71 24.70
CA PRO A 164 -0.79 13.12 25.10
C PRO A 164 0.35 13.84 24.37
N GLY A 165 0.04 14.99 23.77
CA GLY A 165 1.04 15.81 23.09
C GLY A 165 1.49 15.30 21.72
N GLU A 166 0.99 14.17 21.23
CA GLU A 166 1.32 13.61 19.91
C GLU A 166 0.20 13.83 18.89
N THR A 167 0.58 14.07 17.64
CA THR A 167 -0.33 14.03 16.49
C THR A 167 -0.35 12.62 15.89
N ALA A 168 -1.53 12.04 15.77
CA ALA A 168 -1.77 10.81 15.01
C ALA A 168 -2.38 11.16 13.65
N ALA A 169 -2.18 10.29 12.65
CA ALA A 169 -2.77 10.44 11.33
C ALA A 169 -3.53 9.20 10.89
N VAL A 170 -4.61 9.43 10.15
CA VAL A 170 -5.47 8.42 9.52
C VAL A 170 -5.48 8.67 8.03
N TRP A 171 -5.03 7.68 7.28
CA TRP A 171 -5.09 7.64 5.84
C TRP A 171 -6.47 7.17 5.39
N VAL A 172 -7.17 8.02 4.64
CA VAL A 172 -8.46 7.72 4.03
C VAL A 172 -8.23 7.48 2.55
N SER A 173 -8.69 6.35 2.02
CA SER A 173 -8.67 6.12 0.58
C SER A 173 -10.07 5.89 0.05
N LEU A 174 -10.39 6.56 -1.06
CA LEU A 174 -11.62 6.42 -1.81
C LEU A 174 -11.33 5.65 -3.10
N ASN A 175 -11.96 4.50 -3.28
CA ASN A 175 -11.88 3.67 -4.46
C ASN A 175 -13.15 3.87 -5.29
N VAL A 176 -13.03 4.46 -6.48
CA VAL A 176 -14.18 4.72 -7.36
C VAL A 176 -14.41 3.52 -8.27
N PRO A 177 -15.57 2.84 -8.17
CA PRO A 177 -15.89 1.72 -9.05
C PRO A 177 -15.85 2.10 -10.53
N CYS A 178 -15.49 1.15 -11.39
CA CYS A 178 -15.44 1.34 -12.84
C CYS A 178 -16.79 1.78 -13.45
N GLY A 179 -17.90 1.29 -12.88
CA GLY A 179 -19.26 1.62 -13.31
C GLY A 179 -19.90 2.81 -12.60
N GLN A 180 -19.17 3.54 -11.74
CA GLN A 180 -19.75 4.63 -10.96
C GLN A 180 -20.24 5.77 -11.88
N PRO A 181 -21.49 6.23 -11.78
CA PRO A 181 -21.97 7.38 -12.55
C PRO A 181 -21.14 8.64 -12.28
N PRO A 182 -20.93 9.50 -13.30
CA PRO A 182 -20.17 10.73 -13.10
C PRO A 182 -21.01 11.73 -12.30
N GLY A 183 -20.36 12.58 -11.52
CA GLY A 183 -21.08 13.59 -10.73
C GLY A 183 -20.40 13.92 -9.42
N LEU A 184 -21.04 14.82 -8.67
CA LEU A 184 -20.63 15.19 -7.33
C LEU A 184 -21.27 14.25 -6.31
N TYR A 185 -20.43 13.63 -5.48
CA TYR A 185 -20.83 12.81 -4.35
C TYR A 185 -20.39 13.50 -3.07
N GLU A 186 -21.30 13.63 -2.11
CA GLU A 186 -21.04 14.27 -0.83
C GLU A 186 -21.31 13.30 0.33
N GLY A 187 -20.48 13.36 1.35
CA GLY A 187 -20.59 12.59 2.57
C GLY A 187 -19.88 13.27 3.73
N GLU A 188 -19.93 12.64 4.90
CA GLU A 188 -19.32 13.15 6.12
C GLU A 188 -18.50 12.06 6.81
N ILE A 189 -17.44 12.49 7.48
CA ILE A 189 -16.67 11.66 8.41
C ILE A 189 -16.88 12.24 9.81
N PHE A 190 -17.37 11.39 10.72
CA PHE A 190 -17.59 11.71 12.12
C PHE A 190 -16.41 11.21 12.93
N ILE A 191 -15.83 12.12 13.72
CA ILE A 191 -14.73 11.82 14.64
C ILE A 191 -15.23 12.06 16.05
N THR A 192 -15.35 10.99 16.84
CA THR A 192 -15.97 11.03 18.17
C THR A 192 -14.99 10.57 19.24
N ALA A 193 -14.80 11.38 20.27
CA ALA A 193 -14.04 10.98 21.46
C ALA A 193 -14.84 9.94 22.26
N VAL A 194 -14.26 8.77 22.49
CA VAL A 194 -14.89 7.67 23.23
C VAL A 194 -14.07 7.28 24.46
N LYS A 195 -14.74 6.79 25.50
CA LYS A 195 -14.07 6.24 26.68
C LYS A 195 -13.49 4.87 26.34
N THR A 196 -12.22 4.69 26.63
CA THR A 196 -11.58 3.38 26.60
C THR A 196 -12.11 2.58 27.78
N GLU A 197 -13.11 1.72 27.57
CA GLU A 197 -13.52 0.75 28.58
C GLU A 197 -12.46 -0.34 28.70
N LEU A 198 -11.39 -0.05 29.44
CA LEU A 198 -10.50 -1.11 29.91
C LEU A 198 -10.86 -1.59 31.32
N ASP A 199 -11.72 -0.90 32.07
CA ASP A 199 -11.93 -1.18 33.51
C ASP A 199 -13.36 -0.93 34.06
N SER A 200 -14.42 -1.06 33.27
CA SER A 200 -15.78 -1.09 33.85
C SER A 200 -16.69 -2.07 33.13
N SER A 201 -16.88 -3.22 33.79
CA SER A 201 -17.83 -4.31 33.50
C SER A 201 -17.67 -4.99 32.13
N ARG A 202 -17.59 -6.32 32.19
CA ARG A 202 -18.19 -7.20 31.19
C ARG A 202 -19.40 -6.50 30.53
N THR A 203 -19.24 -5.95 29.32
CA THR A 203 -20.25 -6.22 28.30
C THR A 203 -20.42 -7.73 28.36
N GLU A 204 -21.62 -8.24 28.61
CA GLU A 204 -21.89 -9.66 28.85
C GLU A 204 -21.34 -10.51 27.71
N SER A 205 -20.07 -10.81 27.84
CA SER A 205 -19.30 -11.61 26.95
C SER A 205 -19.88 -12.99 27.22
N LEU A 206 -20.70 -13.49 26.29
CA LEU A 206 -21.40 -14.78 26.41
C LEU A 206 -20.54 -15.77 27.22
N PRO A 207 -21.08 -16.35 28.32
CA PRO A 207 -20.41 -17.39 29.08
C PRO A 207 -19.69 -18.36 28.13
N LYS A 208 -18.47 -18.79 28.48
CA LYS A 208 -17.63 -19.63 27.60
C LYS A 208 -18.38 -20.88 27.07
N SER A 209 -19.32 -21.41 27.85
CA SER A 209 -20.24 -22.48 27.49
C SER A 209 -21.19 -22.14 26.34
N GLU A 210 -21.65 -20.90 26.27
CA GLU A 210 -22.62 -20.39 25.32
C GLU A 210 -21.96 -20.01 23.99
N ARG A 211 -20.75 -19.42 24.03
CA ARG A 211 -19.90 -19.26 22.84
C ARG A 211 -19.52 -20.60 22.22
N TYR A 212 -19.17 -21.58 23.06
CA TYR A 212 -18.83 -22.92 22.58
C TYR A 212 -20.05 -23.63 21.97
N ARG A 213 -21.24 -23.38 22.49
CA ARG A 213 -22.50 -23.86 21.90
C ARG A 213 -22.77 -23.22 20.54
N LEU A 214 -22.66 -21.90 20.43
CA LEU A 214 -22.81 -21.18 19.15
C LEU A 214 -21.78 -21.66 18.12
N TYR A 215 -20.51 -21.80 18.52
CA TYR A 215 -19.47 -22.34 17.66
C TYR A 215 -19.80 -23.74 17.14
N ARG A 216 -20.28 -24.63 18.01
CA ARG A 216 -20.68 -26.00 17.64
C ARG A 216 -21.86 -26.00 16.66
N GLU A 217 -22.87 -25.16 16.90
CA GLU A 217 -24.06 -25.08 16.05
C GLU A 217 -23.72 -24.47 14.67
N LEU A 218 -22.84 -23.47 14.60
CA LEU A 218 -22.33 -22.90 13.34
C LEU A 218 -21.51 -23.92 12.56
N ARG A 219 -20.60 -24.63 13.23
CA ARG A 219 -19.81 -25.69 12.61
C ARG A 219 -20.69 -26.82 12.09
N SER A 220 -21.73 -27.19 12.84
CA SER A 220 -22.74 -28.15 12.37
C SER A 220 -23.48 -27.67 11.11
N CYS A 221 -23.73 -26.37 10.94
CA CYS A 221 -24.34 -25.84 9.72
C CYS A 221 -23.40 -25.94 8.52
N LEU A 222 -22.12 -25.67 8.72
CA LEU A 222 -21.08 -25.82 7.69
C LEU A 222 -20.96 -27.30 7.28
N ASP A 223 -20.89 -28.22 8.25
CA ASP A 223 -20.81 -29.66 7.98
C ASP A 223 -22.06 -30.20 7.23
N ILE A 224 -23.25 -29.60 7.43
CA ILE A 224 -24.49 -29.96 6.72
C ILE A 224 -24.50 -29.44 5.27
N THR A 225 -23.80 -28.34 5.00
CA THR A 225 -23.77 -27.66 3.70
C THR A 225 -22.56 -28.00 2.84
N GLU A 226 -21.60 -28.78 3.37
CA GLU A 226 -20.47 -29.29 2.60
C GLU A 226 -20.94 -30.12 1.38
N PRO A 227 -20.37 -29.86 0.19
CA PRO A 227 -20.73 -30.58 -1.01
C PRO A 227 -20.30 -32.05 -0.90
N ARG A 228 -21.23 -32.97 -1.19
CA ARG A 228 -20.97 -34.41 -1.29
C ARG A 228 -21.29 -34.90 -2.69
N ASP A 229 -20.38 -35.68 -3.25
CA ASP A 229 -20.35 -36.12 -4.66
C ASP A 229 -21.58 -36.91 -5.16
N TYR A 230 -22.56 -37.21 -4.30
CA TYR A 230 -23.77 -37.96 -4.67
C TYR A 230 -25.01 -37.52 -3.85
N SER A 231 -25.44 -36.27 -3.99
CA SER A 231 -26.63 -35.74 -3.32
C SER A 231 -27.78 -35.57 -4.33
N SER A 232 -28.97 -36.12 -4.07
CA SER A 232 -30.15 -35.82 -4.90
C SER A 232 -30.62 -34.37 -4.67
N PRO A 233 -31.33 -33.74 -5.64
CA PRO A 233 -31.85 -32.38 -5.48
C PRO A 233 -32.76 -32.22 -4.25
N GLU A 234 -33.53 -33.26 -3.93
CA GLU A 234 -34.44 -33.31 -2.79
C GLU A 234 -33.67 -33.35 -1.45
N GLU A 235 -32.59 -34.13 -1.39
CA GLU A 235 -31.71 -34.17 -0.22
C GLU A 235 -30.96 -32.85 -0.01
N MET A 236 -30.54 -32.18 -1.09
CA MET A 236 -29.93 -30.85 -1.01
C MET A 236 -30.90 -29.83 -0.42
N VAL A 237 -32.15 -29.80 -0.90
CA VAL A 237 -33.19 -28.91 -0.37
C VAL A 237 -33.47 -29.21 1.11
N GLN A 238 -33.51 -30.48 1.50
CA GLN A 238 -33.72 -30.87 2.89
C GLN A 238 -32.55 -30.45 3.81
N ARG A 239 -31.30 -30.61 3.34
CA ARG A 239 -30.11 -30.15 4.06
C ARG A 239 -30.06 -28.63 4.19
N LEU A 240 -30.38 -27.91 3.11
CA LEU A 240 -30.47 -26.44 3.13
C LEU A 240 -31.55 -25.97 4.12
N THR A 241 -32.70 -26.66 4.14
CA THR A 241 -33.80 -26.36 5.05
C THR A 241 -33.39 -26.62 6.51
N SER A 242 -32.66 -27.71 6.77
CA SER A 242 -32.12 -28.03 8.10
C SER A 242 -31.09 -27.01 8.59
N ALA A 243 -30.16 -26.60 7.70
CA ALA A 243 -29.18 -25.55 8.00
C ALA A 243 -29.89 -24.21 8.25
N SER A 244 -30.85 -23.82 7.40
CA SER A 244 -31.65 -22.60 7.57
C SER A 244 -32.44 -22.60 8.88
N THR A 245 -33.00 -23.74 9.27
CA THR A 245 -33.73 -23.88 10.54
C THR A 245 -32.81 -23.74 11.74
N THR A 246 -31.60 -24.31 11.66
CA THR A 246 -30.59 -24.20 12.71
C THR A 246 -30.11 -22.75 12.85
N LEU A 247 -29.83 -22.07 11.73
CA LEU A 247 -29.48 -20.66 11.71
C LEU A 247 -30.60 -19.76 12.26
N ARG A 248 -31.86 -19.98 11.90
CA ARG A 248 -33.00 -19.24 12.51
C ARG A 248 -33.04 -19.41 14.01
N ARG A 249 -32.91 -20.65 14.50
CA ARG A 249 -32.86 -20.93 15.95
C ARG A 249 -31.67 -20.26 16.66
N MET A 250 -30.54 -20.11 15.97
CA MET A 250 -29.39 -19.37 16.51
C MET A 250 -29.66 -17.87 16.55
N LEU A 251 -30.33 -17.31 15.54
CA LEU A 251 -30.76 -15.91 15.52
C LEU A 251 -31.83 -15.60 16.58
N ASP A 252 -32.63 -16.60 16.97
CA ASP A 252 -33.60 -16.50 18.07
C ASP A 252 -32.96 -16.62 19.47
N ASN A 253 -31.62 -16.76 19.57
CA ASN A 253 -30.93 -16.82 20.85
C ASN A 253 -31.02 -15.45 21.55
N PRO A 254 -31.47 -15.37 22.81
CA PRO A 254 -31.58 -14.10 23.54
C PRO A 254 -30.25 -13.32 23.62
N ALA A 255 -29.11 -14.00 23.60
CA ALA A 255 -27.79 -13.34 23.56
C ALA A 255 -27.41 -12.75 22.19
N LEU A 256 -28.19 -13.04 21.14
CA LEU A 256 -28.07 -12.46 19.80
C LEU A 256 -29.27 -11.55 19.47
N GLN A 257 -30.29 -11.48 20.34
CA GLN A 257 -31.41 -10.54 20.21
C GLN A 257 -30.96 -9.09 20.42
N ASP A 258 -29.89 -8.86 21.19
CA ASP A 258 -29.22 -7.55 21.28
C ASP A 258 -28.57 -7.12 19.95
N CYS A 259 -28.39 -8.05 19.01
CA CYS A 259 -27.90 -7.79 17.65
C CYS A 259 -29.03 -7.70 16.61
N GLN A 260 -30.30 -7.90 17.00
CA GLN A 260 -31.41 -7.60 16.11
C GLN A 260 -31.46 -6.09 15.89
N GLU A 261 -31.44 -5.65 14.64
CA GLU A 261 -31.92 -4.31 14.29
C GLU A 261 -33.30 -4.13 14.93
N SER A 262 -33.37 -3.32 15.99
CA SER A 262 -34.62 -3.02 16.66
C SER A 262 -35.50 -2.25 15.68
N ASN A 263 -36.39 -2.95 14.99
CA ASN A 263 -37.48 -2.35 14.22
C ASN A 263 -38.61 -1.83 15.15
N GLY A 264 -38.21 -1.14 16.23
CA GLY A 264 -39.10 -0.59 17.23
C GLY A 264 -38.34 -0.01 18.41
N PHE A 265 -38.08 1.30 18.37
CA PHE A 265 -37.72 2.13 19.52
C PHE A 265 -36.45 1.75 20.31
N GLY A 266 -35.40 1.27 19.62
CA GLY A 266 -34.02 1.49 20.05
C GLY A 266 -33.59 2.91 19.69
N ASP A 267 -32.98 3.63 20.63
CA ASP A 267 -32.90 5.09 20.71
C ASP A 267 -32.50 5.83 19.42
N MET A 268 -33.48 6.49 18.79
CA MET A 268 -33.20 7.65 17.92
C MET A 268 -32.49 8.78 18.67
N MET A 269 -32.41 8.74 20.01
CA MET A 269 -31.67 9.72 20.80
C MET A 269 -30.15 9.50 20.78
N ASP A 270 -29.62 8.28 20.66
CA ASP A 270 -28.18 8.03 20.77
C ASP A 270 -27.41 8.40 19.49
N GLU A 271 -27.97 8.17 18.29
CA GLU A 271 -27.39 8.68 17.04
C GLU A 271 -27.41 10.22 16.98
N ASP A 272 -28.49 10.84 17.46
CA ASP A 272 -28.61 12.31 17.52
C ASP A 272 -27.67 12.93 18.56
N VAL A 273 -27.44 12.26 19.70
CA VAL A 273 -26.48 12.68 20.73
C VAL A 273 -25.04 12.53 20.24
N MET A 274 -24.68 11.40 19.63
CA MET A 274 -23.34 11.17 19.07
C MET A 274 -23.05 12.11 17.89
N ASN A 275 -24.03 12.39 17.03
CA ASN A 275 -23.91 13.36 15.96
C ASN A 275 -23.72 14.80 16.47
N ASN A 276 -24.31 15.15 17.62
CA ASN A 276 -24.13 16.48 18.21
C ASN A 276 -22.77 16.65 18.88
N VAL A 277 -22.15 15.57 19.35
CA VAL A 277 -20.86 15.59 20.07
C VAL A 277 -19.65 15.38 19.15
N SER A 278 -19.85 14.88 17.92
CA SER A 278 -18.75 14.55 17.01
C SER A 278 -18.20 15.74 16.23
N VAL A 279 -16.91 15.72 15.92
CA VAL A 279 -16.33 16.60 14.90
C VAL A 279 -16.73 16.09 13.52
N ARG A 280 -17.33 16.95 12.69
CA ARG A 280 -17.81 16.60 11.35
C ARG A 280 -16.86 17.11 10.28
N LEU A 281 -16.20 16.21 9.58
CA LEU A 281 -15.42 16.53 8.39
C LEU A 281 -16.27 16.33 7.14
N LYS A 282 -16.54 17.41 6.41
CA LYS A 282 -17.24 17.36 5.12
C LYS A 282 -16.32 16.83 4.04
N LEU A 283 -16.79 15.84 3.29
CA LEU A 283 -16.08 15.20 2.20
C LEU A 283 -16.91 15.32 0.92
N SER A 284 -16.27 15.74 -0.16
CA SER A 284 -16.86 15.68 -1.49
C SER A 284 -15.91 15.10 -2.51
N LEU A 285 -16.46 14.33 -3.43
CA LEU A 285 -15.74 13.67 -4.51
C LEU A 285 -16.46 13.96 -5.83
N THR A 286 -15.75 14.56 -6.79
CA THR A 286 -16.27 14.69 -8.15
C THR A 286 -15.74 13.55 -9.00
N VAL A 287 -16.65 12.69 -9.47
CA VAL A 287 -16.36 11.60 -10.39
C VAL A 287 -16.46 12.12 -11.82
N TRP A 288 -15.34 12.08 -12.56
CA TRP A 288 -15.29 12.52 -13.95
C TRP A 288 -15.96 11.52 -14.90
N ASP A 289 -16.45 12.01 -16.04
CA ASP A 289 -17.05 11.18 -17.09
C ASP A 289 -16.00 10.53 -18.00
N PHE A 290 -15.01 9.89 -17.40
CA PHE A 290 -14.10 8.97 -18.07
C PHE A 290 -13.63 7.89 -17.11
N THR A 291 -13.13 6.80 -17.67
CA THR A 291 -12.72 5.61 -16.92
C THR A 291 -11.26 5.32 -17.15
N LEU A 292 -10.49 5.16 -16.08
CA LEU A 292 -9.12 4.66 -16.19
C LEU A 292 -9.15 3.19 -16.65
N PRO A 293 -8.32 2.81 -17.64
CA PRO A 293 -8.32 1.45 -18.15
C PRO A 293 -7.88 0.46 -17.07
N VAL A 294 -8.43 -0.76 -17.11
CA VAL A 294 -8.02 -1.84 -16.21
C VAL A 294 -6.56 -2.21 -16.45
N THR A 295 -6.15 -2.27 -17.71
CA THR A 295 -4.76 -2.46 -18.11
C THR A 295 -4.04 -1.13 -18.16
N PRO A 296 -2.95 -0.95 -17.39
CA PRO A 296 -2.11 0.25 -17.47
C PRO A 296 -1.54 0.46 -18.87
N SER A 297 -1.64 1.69 -19.38
CA SER A 297 -1.00 2.08 -20.65
C SER A 297 0.53 2.11 -20.55
N LEU A 298 1.05 2.33 -19.35
CA LEU A 298 2.48 2.31 -19.03
C LEU A 298 2.74 1.20 -18.01
N PRO A 299 3.45 0.12 -18.38
CA PRO A 299 3.81 -0.91 -17.43
C PRO A 299 4.73 -0.36 -16.33
N ALA A 300 4.32 -0.48 -15.08
CA ALA A 300 5.14 -0.26 -13.90
C ALA A 300 5.50 -1.62 -13.30
N VAL A 301 6.79 -1.98 -13.31
CA VAL A 301 7.28 -3.25 -12.79
C VAL A 301 8.03 -3.04 -11.48
N PHE A 302 7.75 -3.86 -10.47
CA PHE A 302 8.35 -3.73 -9.14
C PHE A 302 9.04 -5.04 -8.77
N GLY A 303 10.33 -4.95 -8.44
CA GLY A 303 11.13 -6.07 -7.98
C GLY A 303 10.94 -6.31 -6.49
N ILE A 304 10.66 -7.56 -6.14
CA ILE A 304 10.43 -8.00 -4.77
C ILE A 304 11.46 -9.05 -4.44
N SER A 305 12.30 -8.78 -3.45
CA SER A 305 13.28 -9.76 -2.99
C SER A 305 12.58 -10.88 -2.25
N GLU A 306 12.58 -12.09 -2.81
CA GLU A 306 11.96 -13.24 -2.14
C GLU A 306 12.72 -13.64 -0.87
N THR A 307 14.03 -13.40 -0.80
CA THR A 307 14.84 -13.73 0.37
C THR A 307 14.47 -12.86 1.57
N VAL A 308 13.99 -11.63 1.33
CA VAL A 308 13.47 -10.75 2.38
C VAL A 308 12.12 -11.26 2.89
N ILE A 309 11.27 -11.82 2.02
CA ILE A 309 10.01 -12.46 2.41
C ILE A 309 10.32 -13.72 3.24
N GLU A 310 11.23 -14.57 2.76
CA GLU A 310 11.68 -15.78 3.45
C GLU A 310 12.19 -15.45 4.87
N ASP A 311 13.08 -14.47 5.01
CA ASP A 311 13.62 -14.03 6.30
C ASP A 311 12.54 -13.44 7.21
N ARG A 312 11.70 -12.53 6.68
CA ARG A 312 10.69 -11.82 7.48
C ARG A 312 9.62 -12.74 8.05
N PHE A 313 9.22 -13.75 7.28
CA PHE A 313 8.14 -14.67 7.64
C PHE A 313 8.64 -16.05 8.10
N CYS A 314 9.96 -16.24 8.20
CA CYS A 314 10.60 -17.51 8.53
C CYS A 314 10.12 -18.67 7.63
N LEU A 315 10.07 -18.43 6.32
CA LEU A 315 9.57 -19.38 5.33
C LEU A 315 10.72 -20.10 4.62
N GLU A 316 10.57 -21.40 4.43
CA GLU A 316 11.49 -22.18 3.61
C GLU A 316 11.08 -22.15 2.13
N HIS A 317 12.06 -21.97 1.26
CA HIS A 317 11.85 -21.83 -0.19
C HIS A 317 11.12 -23.05 -0.79
N GLY A 318 10.06 -22.80 -1.57
CA GLY A 318 9.27 -23.86 -2.21
C GLY A 318 8.24 -24.56 -1.32
N THR A 319 8.10 -24.16 -0.05
CA THR A 319 7.00 -24.63 0.81
C THR A 319 5.65 -23.99 0.44
N GLU A 320 4.54 -24.57 0.91
CA GLU A 320 3.19 -24.01 0.69
C GLU A 320 3.09 -22.57 1.23
N GLY A 321 3.58 -22.32 2.45
CA GLY A 321 3.59 -20.98 3.03
C GLY A 321 4.43 -19.97 2.24
N TRP A 322 5.49 -20.42 1.56
CA TRP A 322 6.26 -19.57 0.64
C TRP A 322 5.44 -19.18 -0.59
N TYR A 323 4.77 -20.13 -1.24
CA TYR A 323 3.87 -19.85 -2.36
C TYR A 323 2.73 -18.90 -1.96
N ASP A 324 2.11 -19.12 -0.80
CA ASP A 324 1.04 -18.26 -0.28
C ASP A 324 1.53 -16.84 -0.01
N ALA A 325 2.72 -16.70 0.57
CA ALA A 325 3.32 -15.39 0.83
C ALA A 325 3.58 -14.63 -0.48
N LEU A 326 4.15 -15.29 -1.50
CA LEU A 326 4.35 -14.66 -2.81
C LEU A 326 3.02 -14.29 -3.47
N ASP A 327 2.00 -15.15 -3.38
CA ASP A 327 0.69 -14.89 -3.94
C ASP A 327 -0.03 -13.71 -3.29
N HIS A 328 0.09 -13.56 -1.97
CA HIS A 328 -0.41 -12.38 -1.26
C HIS A 328 0.26 -11.09 -1.73
N HIS A 329 1.59 -11.08 -1.90
CA HIS A 329 2.30 -9.91 -2.41
C HIS A 329 1.91 -9.60 -3.86
N PHE A 330 1.79 -10.64 -4.70
CA PHE A 330 1.35 -10.50 -6.09
C PHE A 330 -0.03 -9.83 -6.16
N ARG A 331 -1.02 -10.39 -5.45
CA ARG A 331 -2.40 -9.87 -5.43
C ARG A 331 -2.49 -8.48 -4.84
N TRP A 332 -1.71 -8.20 -3.79
CA TRP A 332 -1.67 -6.90 -3.14
C TRP A 332 -1.15 -5.82 -4.09
N LEU A 333 -0.05 -6.05 -4.82
CA LEU A 333 0.47 -5.07 -5.79
C LEU A 333 -0.45 -4.89 -7.00
N LEU A 334 -1.06 -5.98 -7.46
CA LEU A 334 -1.94 -5.97 -8.62
C LEU A 334 -3.21 -5.14 -8.40
N GLN A 335 -3.65 -4.95 -7.15
CA GLN A 335 -4.75 -4.03 -6.82
C GLN A 335 -4.42 -2.58 -7.22
N PHE A 336 -3.14 -2.22 -7.21
CA PHE A 336 -2.62 -0.91 -7.63
C PHE A 336 -2.19 -0.90 -9.09
N ARG A 337 -2.46 -1.99 -9.83
CA ARG A 337 -2.01 -2.22 -11.21
C ARG A 337 -0.49 -2.16 -11.37
N ILE A 338 0.22 -2.47 -10.30
CA ILE A 338 1.67 -2.67 -10.31
C ILE A 338 1.92 -4.10 -10.77
N SER A 339 2.86 -4.29 -11.69
CA SER A 339 3.27 -5.60 -12.19
C SER A 339 4.44 -6.14 -11.37
N PRO A 340 4.22 -7.08 -10.44
CA PRO A 340 5.29 -7.60 -9.60
C PRO A 340 6.21 -8.55 -10.37
N PHE A 341 7.49 -8.57 -9.99
CA PHE A 341 8.35 -9.73 -10.19
C PHE A 341 9.11 -10.04 -8.90
N PHE A 342 9.27 -11.32 -8.61
CA PHE A 342 10.12 -11.81 -7.55
C PHE A 342 11.54 -11.99 -8.08
N CYS A 343 12.52 -11.77 -7.22
CA CYS A 343 13.91 -11.88 -7.61
C CYS A 343 14.81 -12.45 -6.53
N ARG A 344 15.82 -13.17 -7.01
CA ARG A 344 16.98 -13.64 -6.24
C ARG A 344 18.25 -13.24 -6.98
N TRP A 345 19.14 -12.52 -6.31
CA TRP A 345 20.49 -12.25 -6.83
C TRP A 345 21.39 -13.46 -6.58
N GLY A 346 22.10 -13.88 -7.62
CA GLY A 346 23.21 -14.81 -7.54
C GLY A 346 24.55 -14.08 -7.62
N ASP A 347 25.60 -14.83 -7.95
CA ASP A 347 26.95 -14.28 -8.08
C ASP A 347 27.03 -13.22 -9.18
N SER A 348 27.87 -12.20 -8.94
CA SER A 348 28.18 -11.15 -9.92
C SER A 348 26.95 -10.42 -10.50
N MET A 349 25.94 -10.14 -9.65
CA MET A 349 24.70 -9.43 -10.02
C MET A 349 23.83 -10.13 -11.06
N ARG A 350 24.05 -11.44 -11.27
CA ARG A 350 23.10 -12.27 -12.01
C ARG A 350 21.78 -12.33 -11.26
N ILE A 351 20.66 -12.11 -11.94
CA ILE A 351 19.35 -12.06 -11.30
C ILE A 351 18.45 -13.18 -11.83
N LEU A 352 17.89 -14.00 -10.96
CA LEU A 352 16.74 -14.85 -11.28
C LEU A 352 15.48 -14.05 -11.02
N ALA A 353 14.84 -13.55 -12.08
CA ALA A 353 13.61 -12.77 -12.00
C ALA A 353 12.43 -13.55 -12.59
N TYR A 354 11.29 -13.54 -11.91
CA TYR A 354 10.09 -14.22 -12.36
C TYR A 354 8.83 -13.63 -11.70
N THR A 355 7.70 -13.61 -12.41
CA THR A 355 6.45 -13.08 -11.84
C THR A 355 5.57 -14.17 -11.20
N CYS A 356 5.54 -15.38 -11.77
CA CYS A 356 4.79 -16.50 -11.21
C CYS A 356 5.75 -17.55 -10.65
N PRO A 357 5.62 -17.94 -9.36
CA PRO A 357 6.46 -19.00 -8.80
C PRO A 357 6.11 -20.40 -9.31
N TRP A 358 4.93 -20.57 -9.90
CA TRP A 358 4.52 -21.84 -10.50
C TRP A 358 4.99 -21.96 -11.96
N PRO A 359 5.31 -23.18 -12.45
CA PRO A 359 5.62 -23.43 -13.85
C PRO A 359 4.47 -23.07 -14.81
N ALA A 360 4.77 -22.82 -16.09
CA ALA A 360 3.79 -22.38 -17.08
C ALA A 360 2.62 -23.36 -17.34
N ASP A 361 2.79 -24.65 -17.07
CA ASP A 361 1.70 -25.65 -17.18
C ASP A 361 0.80 -25.72 -15.95
N HIS A 362 1.15 -25.03 -14.86
CA HIS A 362 0.33 -24.97 -13.67
C HIS A 362 -0.86 -24.02 -13.86
N PRO A 363 -2.08 -24.34 -13.39
CA PRO A 363 -3.25 -23.47 -13.53
C PRO A 363 -3.05 -22.05 -12.98
N LYS A 364 -2.28 -21.89 -11.89
CA LYS A 364 -1.93 -20.58 -11.30
C LYS A 364 -1.13 -19.68 -12.25
N ALA A 365 -0.28 -20.24 -13.10
CA ALA A 365 0.47 -19.44 -14.07
C ALA A 365 -0.48 -18.78 -15.08
N ASN A 366 -1.50 -19.52 -15.54
CA ASN A 366 -2.51 -18.96 -16.42
C ASN A 366 -3.40 -17.92 -15.70
N GLU A 367 -3.74 -18.14 -14.42
CA GLU A 367 -4.44 -17.14 -13.57
C GLU A 367 -3.64 -15.83 -13.50
N TYR A 368 -2.33 -15.90 -13.23
CA TYR A 368 -1.47 -14.74 -13.09
C TYR A 368 -1.31 -13.99 -14.41
N TYR A 369 -0.80 -14.68 -15.43
CA TYR A 369 -0.38 -14.03 -16.68
C TYR A 369 -1.56 -13.51 -17.51
N SER A 370 -2.75 -14.09 -17.33
CA SER A 370 -3.96 -13.63 -18.01
C SER A 370 -4.63 -12.43 -17.35
N ASP A 371 -4.25 -12.05 -16.12
CA ASP A 371 -4.88 -10.91 -15.45
C ASP A 371 -4.65 -9.61 -16.26
N PRO A 372 -5.72 -8.87 -16.61
CA PRO A 372 -5.59 -7.65 -17.42
C PRO A 372 -4.85 -6.52 -16.71
N ARG A 373 -4.79 -6.52 -15.37
CA ARG A 373 -4.05 -5.52 -14.58
C ARG A 373 -2.54 -5.75 -14.66
N LEU A 374 -2.11 -6.98 -14.94
CA LEU A 374 -0.71 -7.33 -15.13
C LEU A 374 -0.28 -6.90 -16.53
N ALA A 375 0.48 -5.82 -16.62
CA ALA A 375 0.85 -5.19 -17.90
C ALA A 375 2.12 -5.81 -18.51
N ALA A 376 3.03 -6.29 -17.66
CA ALA A 376 4.26 -6.98 -18.05
C ALA A 376 4.59 -8.06 -17.03
N TYR A 377 5.31 -9.10 -17.42
CA TYR A 377 5.75 -10.13 -16.48
C TYR A 377 7.13 -10.69 -16.82
N ALA A 378 7.92 -10.97 -15.78
CA ALA A 378 9.21 -11.60 -15.90
C ALA A 378 9.05 -13.11 -16.03
N VAL A 379 9.76 -13.71 -16.98
CA VAL A 379 9.86 -15.16 -17.17
C VAL A 379 11.19 -15.65 -16.59
N PRO A 380 11.19 -16.70 -15.76
CA PRO A 380 12.42 -17.27 -15.23
C PRO A 380 13.27 -17.84 -16.36
N TYR A 381 14.55 -17.44 -16.44
CA TYR A 381 15.50 -18.04 -17.38
C TYR A 381 16.05 -19.39 -16.87
N ALA A 382 15.89 -19.69 -15.58
CA ALA A 382 16.29 -20.95 -14.95
C ALA A 382 15.19 -21.43 -13.98
N PRO A 383 15.11 -22.74 -13.67
CA PRO A 383 14.08 -23.25 -12.77
C PRO A 383 14.15 -22.59 -11.40
N ILE A 384 12.98 -22.26 -10.84
CA ILE A 384 12.85 -21.57 -9.56
C ILE A 384 13.29 -22.47 -8.40
N LEU A 385 12.81 -23.73 -8.38
CA LEU A 385 13.06 -24.67 -7.28
C LEU A 385 14.23 -25.65 -7.49
N SER A 386 14.99 -25.61 -8.60
CA SER A 386 16.00 -26.66 -8.87
C SER A 386 17.18 -26.29 -9.77
N CYS A 387 18.38 -26.58 -9.25
CA CYS A 387 19.68 -26.57 -9.93
C CYS A 387 20.07 -27.98 -10.42
N THR A 388 19.73 -28.36 -11.65
CA THR A 388 20.41 -29.44 -12.43
C THR A 388 20.20 -29.23 -13.93
N ASP A 389 20.96 -29.95 -14.79
CA ASP A 389 20.90 -29.90 -16.27
C ASP A 389 19.50 -30.15 -16.90
N ALA A 390 18.52 -30.62 -16.12
CA ALA A 390 17.10 -30.63 -16.49
C ALA A 390 16.54 -29.20 -16.74
N ALA A 391 17.26 -28.16 -16.31
CA ALA A 391 16.94 -26.75 -16.48
C ALA A 391 16.73 -26.32 -17.94
N LYS A 392 17.54 -26.82 -18.89
CA LYS A 392 17.44 -26.42 -20.31
C LYS A 392 16.13 -26.90 -20.96
N ASN A 393 15.76 -28.15 -20.68
CA ASN A 393 14.48 -28.70 -21.14
C ASN A 393 13.30 -28.00 -20.45
N SER A 394 13.48 -27.57 -19.20
CA SER A 394 12.48 -26.78 -18.47
C SER A 394 12.24 -25.41 -19.12
N LEU A 395 13.30 -24.64 -19.40
CA LEU A 395 13.19 -23.31 -20.02
C LEU A 395 12.53 -23.38 -21.40
N ARG A 396 12.95 -24.32 -22.24
CA ARG A 396 12.36 -24.50 -23.57
C ARG A 396 10.87 -24.79 -23.48
N ARG A 397 10.47 -25.70 -22.58
CA ARG A 397 9.06 -26.04 -22.35
C ARG A 397 8.26 -24.84 -21.84
N GLU A 398 8.81 -24.08 -20.89
CA GLU A 398 8.22 -22.86 -20.36
C GLU A 398 7.91 -21.86 -21.49
N VAL A 399 8.90 -21.57 -22.33
CA VAL A 399 8.75 -20.67 -23.50
C VAL A 399 7.74 -21.23 -24.51
N GLU A 400 7.78 -22.53 -24.80
CA GLU A 400 6.85 -23.17 -25.75
C GLU A 400 5.39 -23.10 -25.28
N ILE A 401 5.15 -23.22 -23.97
CA ILE A 401 3.81 -23.05 -23.40
C ILE A 401 3.40 -21.58 -23.46
N LEU A 402 4.22 -20.68 -22.93
CA LEU A 402 3.88 -19.26 -22.80
C LEU A 402 3.68 -18.58 -24.15
N LYS A 403 4.49 -18.90 -25.17
CA LYS A 403 4.35 -18.32 -26.52
C LYS A 403 3.04 -18.68 -27.22
N SER A 404 2.40 -19.79 -26.82
CA SER A 404 1.08 -20.18 -27.34
C SER A 404 -0.06 -19.33 -26.77
N LYS A 405 0.21 -18.51 -25.74
CA LYS A 405 -0.80 -17.76 -25.01
C LYS A 405 -0.91 -16.32 -25.50
N PRO A 406 -2.11 -15.71 -25.50
CA PRO A 406 -2.31 -14.32 -25.92
C PRO A 406 -1.50 -13.29 -25.11
N HIS A 407 -1.17 -13.61 -23.86
CA HIS A 407 -0.43 -12.72 -22.98
C HIS A 407 1.10 -12.77 -23.20
N TRP A 408 1.62 -13.58 -24.14
CA TRP A 408 3.06 -13.66 -24.42
C TRP A 408 3.70 -12.30 -24.75
N SER A 409 2.95 -11.42 -25.39
CA SER A 409 3.36 -10.04 -25.69
C SER A 409 3.65 -9.19 -24.45
N LYS A 410 3.32 -9.66 -23.25
CA LYS A 410 3.64 -9.05 -21.94
C LYS A 410 4.92 -9.62 -21.31
N ALA A 411 5.43 -10.75 -21.80
CA ALA A 411 6.59 -11.45 -21.26
C ALA A 411 7.92 -10.72 -21.53
N TYR A 412 8.82 -10.70 -20.56
CA TYR A 412 10.22 -10.32 -20.76
C TYR A 412 11.14 -11.20 -19.90
N PHE A 413 12.42 -11.25 -20.26
CA PHE A 413 13.47 -11.89 -19.48
C PHE A 413 14.37 -10.82 -18.87
N TYR A 414 14.54 -10.85 -17.55
CA TYR A 414 15.50 -10.00 -16.87
C TYR A 414 16.65 -10.88 -16.37
N LEU A 415 17.81 -10.74 -17.02
CA LEU A 415 18.90 -11.71 -16.92
C LEU A 415 20.04 -11.27 -16.01
N TRP A 416 20.33 -9.97 -16.03
CA TRP A 416 21.47 -9.39 -15.34
C TRP A 416 21.13 -8.00 -14.82
N ASP A 417 21.50 -7.75 -13.57
CA ASP A 417 21.38 -6.44 -12.96
C ASP A 417 22.70 -5.69 -13.13
N GLU A 418 22.67 -4.58 -13.86
CA GLU A 418 23.79 -3.63 -13.99
C GLU A 418 25.16 -4.27 -14.34
N PRO A 419 25.32 -4.90 -15.53
CA PRO A 419 26.57 -5.53 -15.94
C PRO A 419 27.70 -4.51 -16.14
N LEU A 420 28.93 -4.92 -15.81
CA LEU A 420 30.10 -4.03 -15.65
C LEU A 420 31.20 -4.25 -16.68
N ASN A 421 31.40 -5.48 -17.16
CA ASN A 421 32.55 -5.85 -18.00
C ASN A 421 32.12 -6.66 -19.23
N VAL A 422 33.02 -6.75 -20.22
CA VAL A 422 32.73 -7.43 -21.49
C VAL A 422 32.24 -8.87 -21.28
N GLU A 423 32.80 -9.62 -20.33
CA GLU A 423 32.41 -11.01 -20.06
C GLU A 423 30.93 -11.12 -19.65
N GLN A 424 30.44 -10.21 -18.81
CA GLN A 424 29.04 -10.18 -18.38
C GLN A 424 28.11 -9.82 -19.56
N TYR A 425 28.51 -8.85 -20.39
CA TYR A 425 27.76 -8.49 -21.61
C TYR A 425 27.70 -9.67 -22.59
N ASP A 426 28.82 -10.36 -22.83
CA ASP A 426 28.88 -11.55 -23.68
C ASP A 426 27.97 -12.67 -23.15
N MET A 427 27.89 -12.85 -21.83
CA MET A 427 27.00 -13.83 -21.23
C MET A 427 25.52 -13.50 -21.47
N ILE A 428 25.13 -12.22 -21.40
CA ILE A 428 23.77 -11.76 -21.76
C ILE A 428 23.48 -12.09 -23.23
N CYS A 429 24.43 -11.80 -24.13
CA CYS A 429 24.31 -12.11 -25.56
C CYS A 429 24.16 -13.62 -25.81
N ASN A 430 24.93 -14.46 -25.11
CA ASN A 430 24.86 -15.92 -25.22
C ASN A 430 23.50 -16.46 -24.77
N ILE A 431 23.00 -16.01 -23.61
CA ILE A 431 21.67 -16.40 -23.11
C ILE A 431 20.58 -15.91 -24.07
N SER A 432 20.72 -14.70 -24.62
CA SER A 432 19.80 -14.16 -25.62
C SER A 432 19.72 -15.02 -26.88
N ASN A 433 20.87 -15.47 -27.39
CA ASN A 433 20.93 -16.37 -28.54
C ASN A 433 20.23 -17.70 -28.27
N GLU A 434 20.41 -18.27 -27.08
CA GLU A 434 19.69 -19.48 -26.67
C GLU A 434 18.17 -19.24 -26.66
N LEU A 435 17.69 -18.19 -25.98
CA LEU A 435 16.26 -17.87 -25.91
C LEU A 435 15.65 -17.60 -27.30
N ARG A 436 16.37 -16.90 -28.18
CA ARG A 436 15.96 -16.64 -29.57
C ARG A 436 15.86 -17.90 -30.41
N SER A 437 16.62 -18.94 -30.08
CA SER A 437 16.48 -20.25 -30.73
C SER A 437 15.13 -20.92 -30.42
N TYR A 438 14.51 -20.59 -29.27
CA TYR A 438 13.19 -21.09 -28.88
C TYR A 438 12.05 -20.21 -29.39
N SER A 439 12.22 -18.88 -29.35
CA SER A 439 11.31 -17.91 -29.94
C SER A 439 12.03 -16.61 -30.34
N PRO A 440 11.98 -16.17 -31.61
CA PRO A 440 12.75 -15.02 -32.08
C PRO A 440 12.25 -13.67 -31.52
N ASP A 441 11.02 -13.62 -31.02
CA ASP A 441 10.32 -12.44 -30.49
C ASP A 441 10.50 -12.24 -28.97
N VAL A 442 11.38 -13.01 -28.32
CA VAL A 442 11.73 -12.81 -26.91
C VAL A 442 12.23 -11.38 -26.68
N ARG A 443 11.82 -10.80 -25.55
CA ARG A 443 12.24 -9.47 -25.11
C ARG A 443 13.13 -9.61 -23.90
N ILE A 444 14.32 -9.05 -23.99
CA ILE A 444 15.28 -9.05 -22.89
C ILE A 444 15.37 -7.65 -22.31
N LEU A 445 15.36 -7.59 -20.98
CA LEU A 445 15.56 -6.41 -20.18
C LEU A 445 16.97 -6.43 -19.59
N THR A 446 17.66 -5.30 -19.70
CA THR A 446 18.96 -5.07 -19.07
C THR A 446 18.94 -3.73 -18.36
N THR A 447 19.23 -3.73 -17.06
CA THR A 447 19.53 -2.52 -16.29
C THR A 447 21.00 -2.17 -16.47
N TYR A 448 21.35 -0.89 -16.52
CA TYR A 448 22.74 -0.45 -16.63
C TYR A 448 22.93 1.00 -16.17
N TYR A 449 24.10 1.27 -15.57
CA TYR A 449 24.58 2.61 -15.20
C TYR A 449 25.92 2.97 -15.85
N CYS A 450 26.57 2.02 -16.50
CA CYS A 450 27.84 2.20 -17.19
C CYS A 450 27.90 1.31 -18.45
N GLY A 451 28.83 1.61 -19.35
CA GLY A 451 29.17 0.71 -20.45
C GLY A 451 30.18 -0.38 -20.03
N PRO A 452 30.42 -1.39 -20.89
CA PRO A 452 31.34 -2.47 -20.58
C PRO A 452 32.77 -1.94 -20.40
N SER A 453 33.31 -2.12 -19.20
CA SER A 453 34.73 -1.88 -18.93
C SER A 453 35.61 -2.87 -19.71
N GLY A 454 36.73 -2.37 -20.23
CA GLY A 454 37.68 -3.17 -21.03
C GLY A 454 37.37 -3.23 -22.53
N SER A 455 36.35 -2.54 -23.02
CA SER A 455 36.06 -2.43 -24.46
C SER A 455 36.91 -1.34 -25.13
N GLU A 456 37.56 -1.67 -26.25
CA GLU A 456 38.30 -0.70 -27.09
C GLU A 456 37.37 0.32 -27.79
N LEU A 457 36.04 0.09 -27.76
CA LEU A 457 35.05 0.84 -28.54
C LEU A 457 34.64 2.19 -27.93
N ALA A 458 35.04 2.50 -26.69
CA ALA A 458 34.73 3.79 -26.06
C ALA A 458 35.78 4.16 -25.00
N PRO A 459 36.71 5.10 -25.29
CA PRO A 459 37.81 5.46 -24.40
C PRO A 459 37.38 6.26 -23.16
N SER A 460 36.12 6.73 -23.10
CA SER A 460 35.53 7.39 -21.93
C SER A 460 34.34 6.59 -21.38
N THR A 461 34.19 6.53 -20.05
CA THR A 461 33.11 5.81 -19.36
C THR A 461 31.71 6.28 -19.78
N PHE A 462 31.59 7.54 -20.19
CA PHE A 462 30.33 8.14 -20.59
C PHE A 462 29.92 7.78 -22.03
N GLU A 463 30.87 7.78 -22.97
CA GLU A 463 30.60 7.30 -24.33
C GLU A 463 30.24 5.82 -24.33
N ALA A 464 30.94 5.02 -23.51
CA ALA A 464 30.63 3.60 -23.33
C ALA A 464 29.20 3.39 -22.83
N PHE A 465 28.77 4.22 -21.88
CA PHE A 465 27.42 4.20 -21.32
C PHE A 465 26.34 4.55 -22.36
N VAL A 466 26.54 5.61 -23.16
CA VAL A 466 25.60 5.98 -24.23
C VAL A 466 25.48 4.88 -25.28
N LYS A 467 26.59 4.18 -25.57
CA LYS A 467 26.67 3.16 -26.62
C LYS A 467 26.20 1.76 -26.20
N VAL A 468 25.76 1.55 -24.97
CA VAL A 468 25.23 0.25 -24.49
C VAL A 468 24.17 -0.36 -25.43
N PRO A 469 23.19 0.40 -25.98
CA PRO A 469 22.25 -0.14 -26.95
C PRO A 469 22.90 -0.77 -28.18
N ASN A 470 24.03 -0.24 -28.66
CA ASN A 470 24.75 -0.81 -29.79
C ASN A 470 25.48 -2.11 -29.41
N VAL A 471 26.06 -2.17 -28.22
CA VAL A 471 26.79 -3.34 -27.73
C VAL A 471 25.85 -4.53 -27.54
N LEU A 472 24.65 -4.28 -26.99
CA LEU A 472 23.68 -5.32 -26.71
C LEU A 472 22.71 -5.59 -27.87
N ARG A 473 22.85 -4.95 -29.03
CA ARG A 473 22.01 -5.23 -30.20
C ARG A 473 22.49 -6.50 -30.91
N PRO A 474 21.58 -7.39 -31.37
CA PRO A 474 20.11 -7.36 -31.26
C PRO A 474 19.55 -8.02 -29.99
N HIS A 475 20.42 -8.33 -29.03
CA HIS A 475 20.14 -9.19 -27.89
C HIS A 475 19.16 -8.60 -26.88
N THR A 476 19.17 -7.29 -26.63
CA THR A 476 18.30 -6.58 -25.66
C THR A 476 17.25 -5.71 -26.34
N GLN A 477 16.04 -5.66 -25.78
CA GLN A 477 14.92 -4.83 -26.27
C GLN A 477 14.52 -3.76 -25.27
N ILE A 478 14.70 -4.00 -23.98
CA ILE A 478 14.26 -3.10 -22.92
C ILE A 478 15.51 -2.62 -22.16
N PHE A 479 15.86 -1.37 -22.38
CA PHE A 479 17.03 -0.73 -21.79
C PHE A 479 16.57 0.10 -20.59
N CYS A 480 17.02 -0.28 -19.39
CA CYS A 480 16.65 0.37 -18.14
C CYS A 480 17.85 1.10 -17.52
N THR A 481 17.65 2.35 -17.14
CA THR A 481 18.70 3.18 -16.52
C THR A 481 18.12 4.00 -15.39
N SER A 482 18.88 4.15 -14.31
CA SER A 482 18.50 4.96 -13.14
C SER A 482 18.53 6.46 -13.43
N GLU A 483 17.55 7.19 -12.88
CA GLU A 483 17.52 8.66 -12.92
C GLU A 483 18.74 9.28 -12.24
N TRP A 484 19.28 8.65 -11.19
CA TRP A 484 20.48 9.08 -10.48
C TRP A 484 21.70 9.20 -11.40
N VAL A 485 21.86 8.27 -12.34
CA VAL A 485 22.98 8.25 -13.29
C VAL A 485 22.83 9.37 -14.32
N LEU A 486 21.58 9.71 -14.65
CA LEU A 486 21.26 10.79 -15.57
C LEU A 486 21.46 12.15 -14.90
N GLY A 487 21.23 12.27 -13.59
CA GLY A 487 21.51 13.49 -12.82
C GLY A 487 20.86 14.73 -13.43
N THR A 488 19.60 14.62 -13.85
CA THR A 488 18.83 15.66 -14.57
C THR A 488 19.39 16.10 -15.95
N ARG A 489 20.36 15.36 -16.52
CA ARG A 489 20.94 15.62 -17.85
C ARG A 489 20.01 15.14 -18.98
N GLU A 490 19.08 15.99 -19.40
CA GLU A 490 18.19 15.70 -20.53
C GLU A 490 18.93 15.46 -21.85
N ASP A 491 20.09 16.08 -22.05
CA ASP A 491 20.95 15.87 -23.22
C ASP A 491 21.45 14.42 -23.28
N LEU A 492 21.88 13.87 -22.15
CA LEU A 492 22.28 12.46 -22.06
C LEU A 492 21.13 11.50 -22.36
N VAL A 493 19.91 11.86 -21.93
CA VAL A 493 18.71 11.07 -22.28
C VAL A 493 18.49 11.07 -23.79
N LYS A 494 18.63 12.23 -24.45
CA LYS A 494 18.50 12.36 -25.90
C LYS A 494 19.56 11.55 -26.64
N ASP A 495 20.81 11.58 -26.17
CA ASP A 495 21.91 10.82 -26.77
C ASP A 495 21.64 9.31 -26.70
N ILE A 496 21.23 8.78 -25.54
CA ILE A 496 20.87 7.37 -25.41
C ILE A 496 19.67 7.01 -26.30
N VAL A 497 18.64 7.86 -26.35
CA VAL A 497 17.45 7.62 -27.16
C VAL A 497 17.79 7.62 -28.66
N ALA A 498 18.76 8.43 -29.09
CA ALA A 498 19.24 8.45 -30.47
C ALA A 498 19.94 7.14 -30.89
N GLU A 499 20.54 6.41 -29.94
CA GLU A 499 21.15 5.10 -30.20
C GLU A 499 20.13 3.95 -30.26
N LEU A 500 18.90 4.15 -29.80
CA LEU A 500 17.84 3.13 -29.83
C LEU A 500 17.20 3.00 -31.21
N ARG A 501 16.74 1.79 -31.51
CA ARG A 501 16.07 1.41 -32.75
C ARG A 501 14.65 0.91 -32.48
N PRO A 502 13.64 1.81 -32.42
CA PRO A 502 12.24 1.44 -32.19
C PRO A 502 11.69 0.48 -33.24
N ASP A 503 12.21 0.52 -34.47
CA ASP A 503 11.88 -0.41 -35.56
C ASP A 503 12.27 -1.86 -35.25
N LEU A 504 13.23 -2.07 -34.35
CA LEU A 504 13.64 -3.38 -33.84
C LEU A 504 12.96 -3.73 -32.50
N GLY A 505 12.00 -2.92 -32.06
CA GLY A 505 11.30 -3.09 -30.77
C GLY A 505 12.10 -2.61 -29.56
N GLU A 506 13.18 -1.84 -29.76
CA GLU A 506 13.99 -1.30 -28.67
C GLU A 506 13.29 -0.12 -27.98
N VAL A 507 13.28 -0.13 -26.64
CA VAL A 507 12.67 0.92 -25.82
C VAL A 507 13.53 1.29 -24.63
N LYS A 508 13.50 2.57 -24.25
CA LYS A 508 14.06 3.07 -22.99
C LYS A 508 13.01 3.00 -21.88
N ARG A 509 13.42 2.54 -20.70
CA ARG A 509 12.65 2.61 -19.46
C ARG A 509 13.51 3.21 -18.36
N PHE A 510 12.84 3.79 -17.37
CA PHE A 510 13.50 4.34 -16.18
C PHE A 510 13.49 3.30 -15.07
N LEU A 511 14.64 3.14 -14.44
CA LEU A 511 14.80 2.34 -13.23
C LEU A 511 14.73 3.26 -12.02
N PHE A 512 13.93 2.87 -11.04
CA PHE A 512 13.93 3.48 -9.71
C PHE A 512 14.33 2.39 -8.73
N LEU A 513 15.38 2.64 -7.95
CA LEU A 513 15.94 1.73 -6.96
C LEU A 513 15.53 2.17 -5.55
#